data_AF-A0A846DNC5-F1
#
_entry.id   AF-A0A846DNC5-F1
#
_cell.length_a   1.000
_cell.length_b   1.000
_cell.length_c   1.000
_cell.angle_alpha   90.00
_cell.angle_beta   90.00
_cell.angle_gamma   90.00
#
_symmetry.space_group_name_H-M   'P 1'
#
loop_
_entity.id
_entity.type
_entity.pdbx_description
1 polymer ?
#
loop_
_entity_poly.entity_id
_entity_poly.type
_entity_poly.pdbx_seq_one_letter_code
_entity_poly.pdbx_strand_id
1 'polypeptide(L)'
;MATNNEDLMRALLGKLYQTLTAGDSNTPVNAGDDFFAWCSPGIPWEEEDLEFAYKGVLGGQDINEVLDEAQDFANLVNFIPDVSGIYDGEQQATAFKQDGTLLWDVYDEVLLMSQVASYPLTDSEKRKLENAQKLLTTTERQIVGVDDNFEPIYEEVTVDSPMLEAYMEKMQGYDEAFIGYNNARISALNSDSREDVQSWALNSSVYRRRVSTAYKTWVSRGFKNTIEAAQNHIEQITQRDATFLKDRWQELFRNAKMENPRSGSSFYFTSLIPGDFTQKRWTEFSFAENNVSSYGKSKVNGWSGGASVSFGLFGAGASTSGQTKETKHQIDVSNFKMKCELIEVPISRPWLSPSFLKSKGWRFRNNDFLSDGKRPPSKDSKLPAYTTSVIFVRNLEVDFDELHQAGSTYTKTIKAGGGVRFGPFRLGGSYTRRVGERKFESKPTVEELRVSGMQIIGFRCALLPKAPNPDPSIPDWT
;
A
#
# COMPACT_ATOMS: atom_id res chain seq x y z
N MET A 1 6.19 36.33 -2.39
CA MET A 1 5.70 35.85 -3.70
C MET A 1 4.61 34.85 -3.39
N ALA A 2 3.44 34.94 -4.01
CA ALA A 2 2.40 33.94 -3.81
C ALA A 2 2.93 32.56 -4.23
N THR A 3 2.83 31.58 -3.36
CA THR A 3 3.26 30.21 -3.66
C THR A 3 2.33 29.62 -4.72
N ASN A 4 2.89 29.11 -5.81
CA ASN A 4 2.11 28.41 -6.82
C ASN A 4 1.65 27.03 -6.30
N ASN A 5 0.38 26.66 -6.53
CA ASN A 5 -0.24 25.41 -6.08
C ASN A 5 0.55 24.16 -6.50
N GLU A 6 1.21 24.20 -7.66
CA GLU A 6 2.06 23.11 -8.13
C GLU A 6 3.33 22.95 -7.27
N ASP A 7 3.97 24.06 -6.90
CA ASP A 7 5.18 24.04 -6.07
C ASP A 7 4.85 23.61 -4.64
N LEU A 8 3.71 24.08 -4.11
CA LEU A 8 3.17 23.65 -2.83
C LEU A 8 2.96 22.13 -2.79
N MET A 9 2.32 21.57 -3.83
CA MET A 9 2.04 20.14 -3.85
C MET A 9 3.30 19.29 -4.08
N ARG A 10 4.22 19.74 -4.95
CA ARG A 10 5.52 19.07 -5.12
C ARG A 10 6.28 19.02 -3.80
N ALA A 11 6.30 20.12 -3.06
CA ALA A 11 6.91 20.19 -1.74
C ALA A 11 6.22 19.27 -0.72
N LEU A 12 4.88 19.22 -0.71
CA LEU A 12 4.11 18.35 0.18
C LEU A 12 4.40 16.86 -0.09
N LEU A 13 4.30 16.43 -1.33
CA LEU A 13 4.61 15.05 -1.73
C LEU A 13 6.09 14.73 -1.51
N GLY A 14 6.99 15.68 -1.73
CA GLY A 14 8.40 15.54 -1.41
C GLY A 14 8.65 15.29 0.07
N LYS A 15 7.98 16.04 0.95
CA LYS A 15 8.05 15.80 2.40
C LYS A 15 7.47 14.44 2.76
N LEU A 16 6.28 14.08 2.25
CA LEU A 16 5.67 12.76 2.49
C LEU A 16 6.60 11.62 2.06
N TYR A 17 7.16 11.71 0.85
CA TYR A 17 8.10 10.75 0.32
C TYR A 17 9.33 10.58 1.22
N GLN A 18 9.96 11.68 1.62
CA GLN A 18 11.13 11.63 2.51
C GLN A 18 10.76 11.08 3.89
N THR A 19 9.60 11.43 4.44
CA THR A 19 9.13 10.89 5.72
C THR A 19 9.01 9.36 5.68
N LEU A 20 8.53 8.81 4.55
CA LEU A 20 8.32 7.37 4.37
C LEU A 20 9.59 6.58 3.98
N THR A 21 10.64 7.24 3.48
CA THR A 21 11.80 6.53 2.88
C THR A 21 13.16 6.95 3.40
N ALA A 22 13.33 8.20 3.85
CA ALA A 22 14.66 8.75 4.08
C ALA A 22 15.41 8.00 5.18
N GLY A 23 16.68 7.65 4.96
CA GLY A 23 17.55 7.07 5.97
C GLY A 23 18.67 8.03 6.43
N ASP A 24 19.49 7.57 7.36
CA ASP A 24 20.87 8.02 7.60
C ASP A 24 21.72 6.86 8.12
N SER A 25 22.95 7.16 8.54
CA SER A 25 23.86 6.20 9.15
C SER A 25 23.33 5.53 10.43
N ASN A 26 22.31 6.09 11.09
CA ASN A 26 21.66 5.53 12.28
C ASN A 26 20.37 4.76 11.95
N THR A 27 19.73 5.08 10.83
CA THR A 27 18.51 4.40 10.35
C THR A 27 18.64 4.15 8.84
N PRO A 28 19.07 2.95 8.40
CA PRO A 28 19.30 2.70 6.98
C PRO A 28 18.03 2.99 6.16
N VAL A 29 18.24 3.46 4.94
CA VAL A 29 17.16 3.89 4.04
C VAL A 29 16.18 2.74 3.82
N ASN A 30 14.88 2.98 4.01
CA ASN A 30 13.83 2.03 3.66
C ASN A 30 13.47 2.16 2.17
N ALA A 31 14.48 2.33 1.32
CA ALA A 31 14.37 2.54 -0.12
C ALA A 31 15.15 1.43 -0.83
N GLY A 32 14.66 0.20 -0.70
CA GLY A 32 14.89 -0.80 -1.73
C GLY A 32 14.31 -0.32 -3.07
N ASP A 33 14.06 -1.24 -3.99
CA ASP A 33 13.49 -0.96 -5.30
C ASP A 33 12.00 -0.56 -5.25
N ASP A 34 11.63 0.23 -4.25
CA ASP A 34 10.28 0.64 -3.91
C ASP A 34 9.98 2.03 -4.47
N PHE A 35 8.70 2.28 -4.73
CA PHE A 35 8.14 3.58 -5.09
C PHE A 35 6.71 3.69 -4.55
N PHE A 36 6.08 4.85 -4.70
CA PHE A 36 4.69 5.05 -4.26
C PHE A 36 3.72 5.28 -5.41
N ALA A 37 2.55 4.65 -5.36
CA ALA A 37 1.41 4.97 -6.20
C ALA A 37 0.40 5.80 -5.39
N TRP A 38 0.30 7.10 -5.68
CA TRP A 38 -0.56 8.03 -4.93
C TRP A 38 -1.98 8.08 -5.49
N CYS A 39 -2.98 8.06 -4.63
CA CYS A 39 -4.39 8.25 -4.99
C CYS A 39 -4.64 9.70 -5.45
N SER A 40 -5.67 9.94 -6.28
CA SER A 40 -6.10 11.30 -6.64
C SER A 40 -7.59 11.32 -7.03
N PRO A 41 -8.51 11.67 -6.11
CA PRO A 41 -8.29 11.96 -4.69
C PRO A 41 -8.01 10.70 -3.87
N GLY A 42 -7.75 10.88 -2.57
CA GLY A 42 -7.79 9.81 -1.58
C GLY A 42 -9.13 9.06 -1.60
N ILE A 43 -9.03 7.76 -1.27
CA ILE A 43 -10.14 6.81 -1.28
C ILE A 43 -10.64 6.68 0.16
N PRO A 44 -11.87 7.13 0.47
CA PRO A 44 -12.49 6.91 1.78
C PRO A 44 -12.53 5.43 2.13
N TRP A 45 -12.08 5.10 3.33
CA TRP A 45 -12.14 3.75 3.87
C TRP A 45 -12.33 3.89 5.38
N GLU A 46 -13.41 3.34 5.92
CA GLU A 46 -13.72 3.48 7.35
C GLU A 46 -13.11 2.30 8.11
N GLU A 47 -13.06 2.43 9.44
CA GLU A 47 -12.51 1.38 10.30
C GLU A 47 -13.37 0.12 10.25
N GLU A 48 -14.68 0.29 10.13
CA GLU A 48 -15.64 -0.81 10.06
C GLU A 48 -15.42 -1.68 8.81
N ASP A 49 -14.97 -1.11 7.69
CA ASP A 49 -14.76 -1.87 6.44
C ASP A 49 -13.50 -2.73 6.45
N LEU A 50 -12.73 -2.65 7.53
CA LEU A 50 -11.52 -3.43 7.73
C LEU A 50 -11.72 -4.42 8.89
N GLU A 51 -12.96 -4.63 9.34
CA GLU A 51 -13.26 -5.64 10.34
C GLU A 51 -12.81 -7.03 9.90
N PHE A 52 -12.93 -7.34 8.61
CA PHE A 52 -12.43 -8.61 8.06
C PHE A 52 -10.93 -8.82 8.31
N ALA A 53 -10.14 -7.75 8.47
CA ALA A 53 -8.69 -7.84 8.62
C ALA A 53 -8.28 -8.35 10.02
N TYR A 54 -9.06 -8.07 11.07
CA TYR A 54 -8.77 -8.53 12.43
C TYR A 54 -9.75 -9.57 12.98
N LYS A 55 -11.01 -9.55 12.53
CA LYS A 55 -12.03 -10.55 12.90
C LYS A 55 -12.02 -11.76 11.96
N GLY A 56 -11.26 -11.69 10.87
CA GLY A 56 -11.41 -12.59 9.74
C GLY A 56 -12.70 -12.30 8.97
N VAL A 57 -12.86 -12.87 7.78
CA VAL A 57 -14.05 -12.64 6.93
C VAL A 57 -15.37 -13.13 7.55
N LEU A 58 -15.32 -13.76 8.73
CA LEU A 58 -16.42 -14.47 9.37
C LEU A 58 -16.74 -14.02 10.80
N GLY A 59 -15.99 -13.07 11.35
CA GLY A 59 -16.18 -12.63 12.74
C GLY A 59 -17.18 -11.47 12.91
N GLY A 60 -17.80 -11.01 11.83
CA GLY A 60 -18.83 -9.97 11.86
C GLY A 60 -20.25 -10.49 12.12
N GLN A 61 -21.16 -9.60 12.50
CA GLN A 61 -22.57 -9.95 12.71
C GLN A 61 -23.31 -10.26 11.40
N ASP A 62 -22.88 -9.67 10.28
CA ASP A 62 -23.34 -9.99 8.91
C ASP A 62 -22.16 -10.46 8.07
N ILE A 63 -22.01 -11.79 7.94
CA ILE A 63 -20.92 -12.43 7.18
C ILE A 63 -20.89 -11.97 5.72
N ASN A 64 -22.05 -11.69 5.12
CA ASN A 64 -22.10 -11.28 3.72
C ASN A 64 -21.62 -9.84 3.52
N GLU A 65 -21.81 -8.96 4.51
CA GLU A 65 -21.24 -7.60 4.49
C GLU A 65 -19.72 -7.65 4.62
N VAL A 66 -19.20 -8.46 5.56
CA VAL A 66 -17.75 -8.65 5.73
C VAL A 66 -17.09 -9.25 4.48
N LEU A 67 -17.77 -10.17 3.78
CA LEU A 67 -17.28 -10.72 2.51
C LEU A 67 -17.27 -9.69 1.37
N ASP A 68 -18.27 -8.80 1.31
CA ASP A 68 -18.28 -7.68 0.36
C ASP A 68 -17.10 -6.74 0.60
N GLU A 69 -16.83 -6.39 1.86
CA GLU A 69 -15.72 -5.52 2.26
C GLU A 69 -14.36 -6.15 1.93
N ALA A 70 -14.19 -7.44 2.25
CA ALA A 70 -12.98 -8.17 1.92
C ALA A 70 -12.76 -8.25 0.39
N GLN A 71 -13.83 -8.48 -0.38
CA GLN A 71 -13.76 -8.51 -1.83
C GLN A 71 -13.41 -7.12 -2.41
N ASP A 72 -14.07 -6.06 -1.93
CA ASP A 72 -13.82 -4.69 -2.40
C ASP A 72 -12.39 -4.26 -2.06
N PHE A 73 -11.89 -4.59 -0.87
CA PHE A 73 -10.50 -4.37 -0.50
C PHE A 73 -9.52 -5.15 -1.38
N ALA A 74 -9.76 -6.46 -1.58
CA ALA A 74 -8.91 -7.30 -2.41
C ALA A 74 -8.83 -6.77 -3.85
N ASN A 75 -9.94 -6.35 -4.44
CA ASN A 75 -9.98 -5.73 -5.77
C ASN A 75 -9.22 -4.39 -5.82
N LEU A 76 -9.26 -3.60 -4.75
CA LEU A 76 -8.57 -2.32 -4.69
C LEU A 76 -7.05 -2.49 -4.65
N VAL A 77 -6.55 -3.39 -3.80
CA VAL A 77 -5.11 -3.46 -3.49
C VAL A 77 -4.33 -4.38 -4.40
N ASN A 78 -4.98 -5.19 -5.23
CA ASN A 78 -4.33 -6.10 -6.17
C ASN A 78 -4.15 -5.53 -7.58
N PHE A 79 -4.20 -4.20 -7.76
CA PHE A 79 -3.85 -3.59 -9.04
C PHE A 79 -2.36 -3.77 -9.38
N ILE A 80 -2.04 -3.72 -10.67
CA ILE A 80 -0.66 -3.64 -11.15
C ILE A 80 -0.27 -2.16 -11.28
N PRO A 81 0.74 -1.66 -10.55
CA PRO A 81 1.12 -0.26 -10.61
C PRO A 81 1.58 0.18 -12.00
N ASP A 82 1.10 1.35 -12.44
CA ASP A 82 1.54 1.99 -13.68
C ASP A 82 2.98 2.51 -13.53
N VAL A 83 3.92 1.84 -14.19
CA VAL A 83 5.35 2.15 -14.15
C VAL A 83 5.84 3.08 -15.27
N SER A 84 4.94 3.53 -16.14
CA SER A 84 5.30 4.28 -17.35
C SER A 84 5.97 5.63 -17.09
N GLY A 85 5.96 6.11 -15.83
CA GLY A 85 6.62 7.34 -15.39
C GLY A 85 7.56 7.18 -14.18
N ILE A 86 8.03 5.95 -13.89
CA ILE A 86 8.64 5.64 -12.58
C ILE A 86 10.15 5.79 -12.53
N TYR A 87 10.91 5.92 -13.62
CA TYR A 87 12.37 5.86 -13.45
C TYR A 87 13.21 6.64 -14.47
N ASP A 88 13.76 7.76 -14.02
CA ASP A 88 15.22 7.93 -13.91
C ASP A 88 15.59 7.92 -12.40
N GLY A 89 16.85 8.08 -12.01
CA GLY A 89 17.29 8.09 -10.60
C GLY A 89 16.64 9.16 -9.69
N GLU A 90 15.68 9.91 -10.21
CA GLU A 90 14.98 11.04 -9.58
C GLU A 90 13.45 10.88 -9.57
N GLN A 91 12.90 9.79 -10.13
CA GLN A 91 11.46 9.47 -10.14
C GLN A 91 11.18 8.31 -9.19
N GLN A 92 10.35 8.53 -8.16
CA GLN A 92 10.05 7.50 -7.14
C GLN A 92 8.56 7.47 -6.75
N ALA A 93 7.70 8.00 -7.62
CA ALA A 93 6.25 8.00 -7.42
C ALA A 93 5.46 8.01 -8.74
N THR A 94 4.28 7.40 -8.74
CA THR A 94 3.27 7.37 -9.82
C THR A 94 1.90 7.69 -9.23
N ALA A 95 0.85 7.71 -10.06
CA ALA A 95 -0.51 7.69 -9.55
C ALA A 95 -1.10 6.29 -9.54
N PHE A 96 -1.97 6.07 -8.55
CA PHE A 96 -2.88 4.96 -8.53
C PHE A 96 -3.78 5.01 -9.77
N LYS A 97 -3.71 3.94 -10.57
CA LYS A 97 -4.62 3.65 -11.66
C LYS A 97 -4.90 2.16 -11.65
N GLN A 98 -6.12 1.81 -11.99
CA GLN A 98 -6.54 0.43 -12.17
C GLN A 98 -7.03 0.29 -13.60
N ASP A 99 -6.37 -0.57 -14.38
CA ASP A 99 -6.67 -0.84 -15.79
C ASP A 99 -7.58 -2.08 -15.97
N GLY A 100 -7.94 -2.71 -14.86
CA GLY A 100 -8.83 -3.87 -14.79
C GLY A 100 -8.10 -5.21 -14.67
N THR A 101 -6.79 -5.27 -14.99
CA THR A 101 -5.98 -6.47 -14.74
C THR A 101 -5.49 -6.47 -13.30
N LEU A 102 -5.69 -7.60 -12.62
CA LEU A 102 -5.31 -7.76 -11.23
C LEU A 102 -4.08 -8.68 -11.11
N LEU A 103 -3.35 -8.50 -10.02
CA LEU A 103 -2.13 -9.23 -9.71
C LEU A 103 -2.35 -10.74 -9.72
N TRP A 104 -3.52 -11.19 -9.25
CA TRP A 104 -3.87 -12.60 -9.27
C TRP A 104 -4.11 -13.13 -10.69
N ASP A 105 -4.58 -12.32 -11.64
CA ASP A 105 -4.79 -12.75 -13.03
C ASP A 105 -3.44 -13.08 -13.68
N VAL A 106 -2.46 -12.18 -13.48
CA VAL A 106 -1.11 -12.40 -13.97
C VAL A 106 -0.42 -13.53 -13.21
N TYR A 107 -0.62 -13.63 -11.90
CA TYR A 107 0.00 -14.71 -11.12
C TYR A 107 -0.55 -16.09 -11.50
N ASP A 108 -1.85 -16.21 -11.78
CA ASP A 108 -2.46 -17.42 -12.32
C ASP A 108 -1.85 -17.81 -13.68
N GLU A 109 -1.74 -16.85 -14.60
CA GLU A 109 -1.07 -17.06 -15.90
C GLU A 109 0.35 -17.60 -15.71
N VAL A 110 1.12 -17.03 -14.77
CA VAL A 110 2.48 -17.48 -14.47
C VAL A 110 2.49 -18.90 -13.91
N LEU A 111 1.62 -19.22 -12.95
CA LEU A 111 1.53 -20.55 -12.37
C LEU A 111 1.12 -21.61 -13.41
N LEU A 112 0.27 -21.26 -14.37
CA LEU A 112 -0.18 -22.18 -15.43
C LEU A 112 0.87 -22.33 -16.53
N MET A 113 1.46 -21.22 -17.00
CA MET A 113 2.27 -21.17 -18.21
C MET A 113 3.78 -21.29 -17.97
N SER A 114 4.22 -21.27 -16.71
CA SER A 114 5.63 -21.46 -16.35
C SER A 114 6.11 -22.89 -16.62
N GLN A 115 7.34 -23.01 -17.10
CA GLN A 115 8.16 -24.20 -16.92
C GLN A 115 9.07 -23.98 -15.72
N VAL A 116 9.31 -25.02 -14.94
CA VAL A 116 10.12 -24.96 -13.73
C VAL A 116 11.36 -25.84 -13.84
N ALA A 117 12.42 -25.43 -13.15
CA ALA A 117 13.65 -26.21 -13.04
C ALA A 117 13.33 -27.55 -12.39
N SER A 118 13.80 -28.63 -13.02
CA SER A 118 13.56 -29.99 -12.57
C SER A 118 14.87 -30.63 -12.14
N TYR A 119 15.11 -30.66 -10.84
CA TYR A 119 16.20 -31.42 -10.24
C TYR A 119 15.67 -32.19 -9.04
N PRO A 120 15.82 -33.51 -8.96
CA PRO A 120 15.22 -34.27 -7.87
C PRO A 120 15.79 -33.83 -6.50
N LEU A 121 14.93 -33.28 -5.64
CA LEU A 121 15.26 -33.03 -4.23
C LEU A 121 15.33 -34.34 -3.43
N THR A 122 16.30 -34.40 -2.51
CA THR A 122 16.35 -35.45 -1.49
C THR A 122 15.18 -35.34 -0.51
N ASP A 123 14.80 -36.44 0.14
CA ASP A 123 13.74 -36.43 1.16
C ASP A 123 14.04 -35.46 2.31
N SER A 124 15.32 -35.24 2.63
CA SER A 124 15.72 -34.26 3.64
C SER A 124 15.50 -32.83 3.18
N GLU A 125 15.75 -32.51 1.90
CA GLU A 125 15.51 -31.18 1.34
C GLU A 125 14.00 -30.90 1.27
N LYS A 126 13.20 -31.88 0.83
CA LYS A 126 11.73 -31.78 0.82
C LYS A 126 11.17 -31.49 2.20
N ARG A 127 11.59 -32.23 3.23
CA ARG A 127 11.15 -32.00 4.62
C ARG A 127 11.53 -30.61 5.13
N LYS A 128 12.75 -30.14 4.84
CA LYS A 128 13.18 -28.79 5.25
C LYS A 128 12.36 -27.71 4.57
N LEU A 129 12.03 -27.91 3.30
CA LEU A 129 11.20 -27.01 2.52
C LEU A 129 9.77 -26.94 3.05
N GLU A 130 9.14 -28.08 3.31
CA GLU A 130 7.80 -28.16 3.92
C GLU A 130 7.79 -27.47 5.28
N ASN A 131 8.82 -27.68 6.10
CA ASN A 131 8.94 -27.01 7.39
C ASN A 131 9.11 -25.49 7.23
N ALA A 132 9.92 -25.02 6.27
CA ALA A 132 10.07 -23.61 5.99
C ALA A 132 8.75 -22.97 5.54
N GLN A 133 7.96 -23.67 4.73
CA GLN A 133 6.64 -23.20 4.28
C GLN A 133 5.61 -23.12 5.41
N LYS A 134 5.60 -24.08 6.34
CA LYS A 134 4.73 -24.05 7.52
C LYS A 134 5.01 -22.87 8.46
N LEU A 135 6.20 -22.26 8.36
CA LEU A 135 6.50 -21.00 9.05
C LEU A 135 5.86 -19.79 8.35
N LEU A 136 5.45 -19.91 7.09
CA LEU A 136 4.88 -18.82 6.31
C LEU A 136 3.36 -18.92 6.23
N THR A 137 2.79 -20.09 5.95
CA THR A 137 1.35 -20.27 5.78
C THR A 137 0.81 -21.47 6.56
N THR A 138 -0.48 -21.39 6.90
CA THR A 138 -1.26 -22.48 7.50
C THR A 138 -2.65 -22.55 6.85
N THR A 139 -3.35 -23.66 7.05
CA THR A 139 -4.72 -23.84 6.57
C THR A 139 -5.67 -23.77 7.76
N GLU A 140 -6.76 -23.01 7.61
CA GLU A 140 -7.82 -22.88 8.62
C GLU A 140 -9.18 -23.23 8.02
N ARG A 141 -10.07 -23.82 8.83
CA ARG A 141 -11.46 -24.08 8.42
C ARG A 141 -12.29 -22.83 8.65
N GLN A 142 -12.83 -22.28 7.56
CA GLN A 142 -13.65 -21.08 7.55
C GLN A 142 -15.08 -21.42 7.12
N ILE A 143 -16.08 -20.90 7.84
CA ILE A 143 -17.50 -21.03 7.50
C ILE A 143 -17.80 -20.15 6.27
N VAL A 144 -18.05 -20.74 5.11
CA VAL A 144 -18.31 -19.99 3.85
C VAL A 144 -19.78 -19.71 3.59
N GLY A 145 -20.65 -20.24 4.44
CA GLY A 145 -22.09 -20.04 4.36
C GLY A 145 -22.81 -20.89 5.38
N VAL A 146 -24.12 -20.85 5.29
CA VAL A 146 -25.00 -21.75 6.02
C VAL A 146 -25.86 -22.52 5.03
N ASP A 147 -26.09 -23.80 5.30
CA ASP A 147 -26.99 -24.61 4.47
C ASP A 147 -28.46 -24.26 4.74
N ASP A 148 -29.39 -24.94 4.05
CA ASP A 148 -30.84 -24.75 4.21
C ASP A 148 -31.34 -25.06 5.63
N ASN A 149 -30.53 -25.72 6.47
CA ASN A 149 -30.82 -26.02 7.87
C ASN A 149 -30.12 -25.05 8.85
N PHE A 150 -29.48 -23.98 8.35
CA PHE A 150 -28.66 -23.05 9.12
C PHE A 150 -27.40 -23.67 9.74
N GLU A 151 -26.94 -24.82 9.23
CA GLU A 151 -25.67 -25.41 9.64
C GLU A 151 -24.49 -24.78 8.88
N PRO A 152 -23.36 -24.51 9.56
CA PRO A 152 -22.21 -23.88 8.93
C PRO A 152 -21.54 -24.79 7.89
N ILE A 153 -21.39 -24.29 6.67
CA ILE A 153 -20.61 -24.91 5.61
C ILE A 153 -19.17 -24.46 5.76
N TYR A 154 -18.21 -25.38 5.85
CA TYR A 154 -16.80 -25.05 6.04
C TYR A 154 -15.99 -25.26 4.75
N GLU A 155 -15.10 -24.32 4.43
CA GLU A 155 -14.01 -24.49 3.47
C GLU A 155 -12.65 -24.34 4.16
N GLU A 156 -11.64 -25.01 3.60
CA GLU A 156 -10.26 -24.86 4.03
C GLU A 156 -9.62 -23.69 3.29
N VAL A 157 -9.27 -22.64 4.03
CA VAL A 157 -8.65 -21.43 3.47
C VAL A 157 -7.19 -21.36 3.92
N THR A 158 -6.32 -20.97 2.99
CA THR A 158 -4.91 -20.69 3.31
C THR A 158 -4.76 -19.28 3.87
N VAL A 159 -4.15 -19.18 5.05
CA VAL A 159 -3.85 -17.92 5.74
C VAL A 159 -2.37 -17.84 6.11
N ASP A 160 -1.92 -16.66 6.51
CA ASP A 160 -0.57 -16.47 7.05
C ASP A 160 -0.41 -17.25 8.36
N SER A 161 0.79 -17.79 8.62
CA SER A 161 1.05 -18.45 9.90
C SER A 161 1.12 -17.41 11.03
N PRO A 162 0.83 -17.79 12.30
CA PRO A 162 1.01 -16.88 13.44
C PRO A 162 2.43 -16.29 13.56
N MET A 163 3.44 -17.01 13.06
CA MET A 163 4.82 -16.51 13.05
C MET A 163 5.04 -15.44 11.98
N LEU A 164 4.43 -15.61 10.80
CA LEU A 164 4.48 -14.61 9.73
C LEU A 164 3.65 -13.36 10.09
N GLU A 165 2.50 -13.54 10.75
CA GLU A 165 1.73 -12.43 11.29
C GLU A 165 2.54 -11.62 12.31
N ALA A 166 3.19 -12.29 13.27
CA ALA A 166 4.07 -11.63 14.23
C ALA A 166 5.24 -10.91 13.55
N TYR A 167 5.80 -11.48 12.48
CA TYR A 167 6.81 -10.83 11.66
C TYR A 167 6.31 -9.52 11.06
N MET A 168 5.16 -9.55 10.37
CA MET A 168 4.58 -8.37 9.72
C MET A 168 4.15 -7.31 10.73
N GLU A 169 3.56 -7.71 11.86
CA GLU A 169 3.18 -6.79 12.93
C GLU A 169 4.40 -6.05 13.50
N LYS A 170 5.50 -6.77 13.78
CA LYS A 170 6.71 -6.11 14.31
C LYS A 170 7.48 -5.32 13.27
N MET A 171 7.37 -5.70 11.99
CA MET A 171 7.84 -4.89 10.86
C MET A 171 7.09 -3.55 10.81
N GLN A 172 5.75 -3.57 10.88
CA GLN A 172 4.93 -2.37 10.94
C GLN A 172 5.31 -1.47 12.13
N GLY A 173 5.54 -2.05 13.32
CA GLY A 173 6.00 -1.29 14.48
C GLY A 173 7.40 -0.67 14.32
N TYR A 174 8.27 -1.29 13.52
CA TYR A 174 9.55 -0.69 13.11
C TYR A 174 9.34 0.46 12.14
N ASP A 175 8.47 0.29 11.14
CA ASP A 175 8.14 1.33 10.16
C ASP A 175 7.50 2.55 10.83
N GLU A 176 6.59 2.37 11.79
CA GLU A 176 6.02 3.48 12.57
C GLU A 176 7.12 4.27 13.31
N ALA A 177 8.04 3.57 13.98
CA ALA A 177 9.15 4.22 14.69
C ALA A 177 10.08 4.96 13.71
N PHE A 178 10.32 4.38 12.53
CA PHE A 178 11.13 4.96 11.46
C PHE A 178 10.49 6.22 10.86
N ILE A 179 9.20 6.17 10.52
CA ILE A 179 8.42 7.32 10.05
C ILE A 179 8.41 8.42 11.09
N GLY A 180 8.20 8.09 12.37
CA GLY A 180 8.25 9.06 13.47
C GLY A 180 9.63 9.73 13.65
N TYR A 181 10.71 8.96 13.53
CA TYR A 181 12.08 9.49 13.52
C TYR A 181 12.30 10.45 12.35
N ASN A 182 11.92 10.02 11.15
CA ASN A 182 12.10 10.81 9.94
C ASN A 182 11.28 12.08 9.96
N ASN A 183 10.01 12.02 10.34
CA ASN A 183 9.15 13.19 10.40
C ASN A 183 9.74 14.26 11.34
N ALA A 184 10.22 13.87 12.52
CA ALA A 184 10.86 14.78 13.46
C ALA A 184 12.20 15.34 12.90
N ARG A 185 13.03 14.48 12.31
CA ARG A 185 14.33 14.86 11.75
C ARG A 185 14.18 15.82 10.58
N ILE A 186 13.33 15.45 9.62
CA ILE A 186 13.06 16.18 8.39
C ILE A 186 12.42 17.53 8.71
N SER A 187 11.47 17.57 9.66
CA SER A 187 10.91 18.84 10.13
C SER A 187 11.98 19.73 10.73
N ALA A 188 12.89 19.23 11.58
CA ALA A 188 13.97 20.04 12.14
C ALA A 188 15.02 20.50 11.13
N LEU A 189 15.35 19.70 10.11
CA LEU A 189 16.36 20.05 9.09
C LEU A 189 15.89 21.13 8.12
N ASN A 190 14.59 21.25 7.91
CA ASN A 190 13.99 22.01 6.82
C ASN A 190 12.98 23.06 7.30
N SER A 191 12.93 23.32 8.61
CA SER A 191 12.05 24.30 9.22
C SER A 191 12.86 25.49 9.73
N ASP A 192 12.35 26.69 9.49
CA ASP A 192 12.83 27.92 10.14
C ASP A 192 12.29 28.05 11.58
N SER A 193 11.44 27.10 12.02
CA SER A 193 10.87 27.04 13.37
C SER A 193 11.94 26.69 14.40
N ARG A 194 12.15 27.60 15.35
CA ARG A 194 13.04 27.35 16.48
C ARG A 194 12.55 26.18 17.32
N GLU A 195 11.24 26.00 17.40
CA GLU A 195 10.57 24.96 18.18
C GLU A 195 10.88 23.57 17.61
N ASP A 196 10.84 23.40 16.27
CA ASP A 196 11.15 22.11 15.63
C ASP A 196 12.62 21.72 15.84
N VAL A 197 13.52 22.69 15.65
CA VAL A 197 14.97 22.51 15.86
C VAL A 197 15.28 22.17 17.32
N GLN A 198 14.67 22.88 18.27
CA GLN A 198 14.83 22.62 19.70
C GLN A 198 14.23 21.28 20.11
N SER A 199 13.04 20.95 19.63
CA SER A 199 12.39 19.66 19.89
C SER A 199 13.26 18.50 19.43
N TRP A 200 13.83 18.59 18.22
CA TRP A 200 14.77 17.60 17.74
C TRP A 200 16.05 17.54 18.57
N ALA A 201 16.66 18.68 18.90
CA ALA A 201 17.87 18.71 19.71
C ALA A 201 17.68 18.00 21.06
N LEU A 202 16.51 18.17 21.69
CA LEU A 202 16.16 17.55 22.97
C LEU A 202 15.77 16.06 22.83
N ASN A 203 15.06 15.69 21.76
CA ASN A 203 14.41 14.37 21.64
C ASN A 203 15.08 13.40 20.65
N SER A 204 16.06 13.83 19.86
CA SER A 204 16.71 12.99 18.82
C SER A 204 17.21 11.64 19.36
N SER A 205 17.79 11.61 20.56
CA SER A 205 18.23 10.38 21.22
C SER A 205 17.07 9.42 21.54
N VAL A 206 15.90 9.96 21.89
CA VAL A 206 14.68 9.19 22.16
C VAL A 206 14.15 8.58 20.87
N TYR A 207 14.08 9.35 19.77
CA TYR A 207 13.65 8.82 18.48
C TYR A 207 14.59 7.72 17.97
N ARG A 208 15.91 7.91 18.04
CA ARG A 208 16.89 6.86 17.68
C ARG A 208 16.72 5.60 18.52
N ARG A 209 16.50 5.77 19.84
CA ARG A 209 16.25 4.65 20.73
C ARG A 209 14.96 3.91 20.37
N ARG A 210 13.88 4.61 20.02
CA ARG A 210 12.62 3.99 19.57
C ARG A 210 12.83 3.11 18.34
N VAL A 211 13.51 3.63 17.30
CA VAL A 211 13.83 2.86 16.09
C VAL A 211 14.66 1.62 16.43
N SER A 212 15.74 1.79 17.21
CA SER A 212 16.60 0.68 17.62
C SER A 212 15.85 -0.38 18.44
N THR A 213 14.97 0.04 19.35
CA THR A 213 14.13 -0.86 20.15
C THR A 213 13.11 -1.59 19.28
N ALA A 214 12.45 -0.90 18.35
CA ALA A 214 11.49 -1.52 17.44
C ALA A 214 12.17 -2.57 16.55
N TYR A 215 13.36 -2.26 16.00
CA TYR A 215 14.15 -3.22 15.24
C TYR A 215 14.55 -4.44 16.07
N LYS A 216 15.05 -4.24 17.30
CA LYS A 216 15.37 -5.37 18.21
C LYS A 216 14.13 -6.19 18.55
N THR A 217 12.97 -5.55 18.67
CA THR A 217 11.69 -6.22 18.92
C THR A 217 11.25 -7.03 17.71
N TRP A 218 11.46 -6.53 16.50
CA TRP A 218 11.20 -7.27 15.27
C TRP A 218 12.10 -8.50 15.15
N VAL A 219 13.40 -8.36 15.42
CA VAL A 219 14.34 -9.48 15.45
C VAL A 219 13.95 -10.54 16.48
N SER A 220 13.60 -10.12 17.70
CA SER A 220 13.38 -11.07 18.82
C SER A 220 11.96 -11.61 18.92
N ARG A 221 10.94 -10.77 18.73
CA ARG A 221 9.52 -11.13 18.90
C ARG A 221 8.75 -11.27 17.59
N GLY A 222 9.27 -10.69 16.49
CA GLY A 222 8.72 -10.90 15.15
C GLY A 222 9.46 -11.99 14.37
N PHE A 223 10.36 -12.75 15.02
CA PHE A 223 11.08 -13.87 14.40
C PHE A 223 11.80 -13.52 13.09
N LYS A 224 12.24 -12.27 12.92
CA LYS A 224 12.79 -11.73 11.66
C LYS A 224 13.78 -12.68 11.00
N ASN A 225 14.82 -13.07 11.73
CA ASN A 225 15.88 -13.92 11.20
C ASN A 225 15.38 -15.31 10.80
N THR A 226 14.39 -15.85 11.52
CA THR A 226 13.80 -17.17 11.24
C THR A 226 12.96 -17.14 9.98
N ILE A 227 12.09 -16.13 9.85
CA ILE A 227 11.22 -15.96 8.67
C ILE A 227 12.05 -15.66 7.43
N GLU A 228 13.03 -14.77 7.54
CA GLU A 228 13.93 -14.47 6.41
C GLU A 228 14.79 -15.68 6.04
N ALA A 229 15.26 -16.47 7.01
CA ALA A 229 15.95 -17.72 6.71
C ALA A 229 15.05 -18.73 5.99
N ALA A 230 13.78 -18.85 6.38
CA ALA A 230 12.80 -19.71 5.72
C ALA A 230 12.54 -19.25 4.27
N GLN A 231 12.32 -17.95 4.06
CA GLN A 231 12.13 -17.36 2.72
C GLN A 231 13.36 -17.56 1.83
N ASN A 232 14.57 -17.30 2.35
CA ASN A 232 15.82 -17.50 1.64
C ASN A 232 16.04 -18.99 1.30
N HIS A 233 15.67 -19.90 2.19
CA HIS A 233 15.78 -21.33 1.93
C HIS A 233 14.83 -21.79 0.82
N ILE A 234 13.58 -21.31 0.83
CA ILE A 234 12.62 -21.56 -0.24
C ILE A 234 13.16 -21.03 -1.57
N GLU A 235 13.73 -19.83 -1.60
CA GLU A 235 14.34 -19.25 -2.81
C GLU A 235 15.49 -20.11 -3.34
N GLN A 236 16.40 -20.56 -2.48
CA GLN A 236 17.52 -21.44 -2.85
C GLN A 236 17.05 -22.77 -3.43
N ILE A 237 16.04 -23.39 -2.82
CA ILE A 237 15.48 -24.64 -3.34
C ILE A 237 14.75 -24.39 -4.65
N THR A 238 13.97 -23.30 -4.76
CA THR A 238 13.24 -22.95 -5.99
C THR A 238 14.16 -22.80 -7.19
N GLN A 239 15.39 -22.31 -7.00
CA GLN A 239 16.37 -22.20 -8.08
C GLN A 239 16.84 -23.56 -8.61
N ARG A 240 16.76 -24.62 -7.79
CA ARG A 240 17.19 -25.98 -8.12
C ARG A 240 16.01 -26.86 -8.54
N ASP A 241 14.98 -26.97 -7.72
CA ASP A 241 13.77 -27.73 -8.03
C ASP A 241 12.54 -26.92 -7.67
N ALA A 242 11.79 -26.56 -8.70
CA ALA A 242 10.54 -25.86 -8.54
C ALA A 242 9.34 -26.75 -8.89
N THR A 243 9.53 -28.03 -9.18
CA THR A 243 8.44 -28.96 -9.53
C THR A 243 7.49 -29.16 -8.36
N PHE A 244 8.02 -29.60 -7.21
CA PHE A 244 7.24 -29.78 -5.98
C PHE A 244 6.66 -28.47 -5.46
N LEU A 245 7.42 -27.38 -5.62
CA LEU A 245 6.99 -26.05 -5.18
C LEU A 245 5.88 -25.47 -6.03
N LYS A 246 5.87 -25.75 -7.34
CA LYS A 246 4.83 -25.31 -8.26
C LYS A 246 3.48 -25.89 -7.89
N ASP A 247 3.41 -27.19 -7.64
CA ASP A 247 2.18 -27.85 -7.19
C ASP A 247 1.65 -27.19 -5.91
N ARG A 248 2.55 -26.87 -4.98
CA ARG A 248 2.20 -26.20 -3.72
C ARG A 248 1.76 -24.75 -3.93
N TRP A 249 2.40 -23.95 -4.79
CA TRP A 249 1.95 -22.59 -5.07
C TRP A 249 0.59 -22.57 -5.75
N GLN A 250 0.34 -23.51 -6.66
CA GLN A 250 -0.97 -23.69 -7.26
C GLN A 250 -2.01 -24.09 -6.21
N GLU A 251 -1.65 -24.93 -5.24
CA GLU A 251 -2.52 -25.27 -4.11
C GLU A 251 -2.81 -24.05 -3.22
N LEU A 252 -1.79 -23.30 -2.79
CA LEU A 252 -1.96 -22.08 -1.99
C LEU A 252 -2.83 -21.05 -2.71
N PHE A 253 -2.62 -20.90 -4.03
CA PHE A 253 -3.41 -20.00 -4.86
C PHE A 253 -4.88 -20.44 -4.91
N ARG A 254 -5.15 -21.72 -5.27
CA ARG A 254 -6.52 -22.26 -5.30
C ARG A 254 -7.22 -22.15 -3.94
N ASN A 255 -6.54 -22.48 -2.85
CA ASN A 255 -7.12 -22.50 -1.50
C ASN A 255 -7.32 -21.10 -0.90
N ALA A 256 -6.78 -20.05 -1.52
CA ALA A 256 -7.05 -18.67 -1.12
C ALA A 256 -8.23 -18.05 -1.89
N LYS A 257 -8.74 -18.77 -2.90
CA LYS A 257 -9.90 -18.34 -3.66
C LYS A 257 -11.15 -18.41 -2.77
N MET A 258 -11.88 -17.32 -2.69
CA MET A 258 -13.16 -17.20 -2.02
C MET A 258 -14.25 -16.86 -3.03
N GLU A 259 -15.45 -17.38 -2.80
CA GLU A 259 -16.64 -17.01 -3.57
C GLU A 259 -17.47 -16.04 -2.75
N ASN A 260 -17.83 -14.90 -3.35
CA ASN A 260 -18.81 -14.00 -2.74
C ASN A 260 -20.22 -14.43 -3.18
N PRO A 261 -21.08 -14.95 -2.28
CA PRO A 261 -22.40 -15.45 -2.64
C PRO A 261 -23.36 -14.34 -3.09
N ARG A 262 -23.14 -13.09 -2.69
CA ARG A 262 -23.97 -11.93 -3.06
C ARG A 262 -23.67 -11.43 -4.46
N SER A 263 -22.38 -11.35 -4.83
CA SER A 263 -21.96 -10.91 -6.16
C SER A 263 -21.88 -12.05 -7.17
N GLY A 264 -21.82 -13.30 -6.70
CA GLY A 264 -21.55 -14.49 -7.52
C GLY A 264 -20.15 -14.48 -8.15
N SER A 265 -19.25 -13.63 -7.65
CA SER A 265 -17.90 -13.46 -8.19
C SER A 265 -16.88 -13.98 -7.20
N SER A 266 -15.80 -14.53 -7.74
CA SER A 266 -14.69 -14.98 -6.92
C SER A 266 -13.64 -13.89 -6.70
N PHE A 267 -12.90 -14.00 -5.61
CA PHE A 267 -11.71 -13.17 -5.33
C PHE A 267 -10.67 -13.98 -4.55
N TYR A 268 -9.44 -13.46 -4.46
CA TYR A 268 -8.38 -14.09 -3.65
C TYR A 268 -8.21 -13.33 -2.35
N PHE A 269 -8.32 -14.04 -1.23
CA PHE A 269 -8.25 -13.43 0.10
C PHE A 269 -6.98 -12.61 0.26
N THR A 270 -7.16 -11.33 0.59
CA THR A 270 -6.10 -10.34 0.75
C THR A 270 -6.46 -9.49 1.96
N SER A 271 -5.51 -9.29 2.87
CA SER A 271 -5.75 -8.62 4.15
C SER A 271 -4.66 -7.60 4.49
N LEU A 272 -4.77 -6.98 5.66
CA LEU A 272 -3.79 -6.08 6.25
C LEU A 272 -3.27 -6.68 7.56
N ILE A 273 -1.97 -6.54 7.81
CA ILE A 273 -1.36 -6.99 9.07
C ILE A 273 -0.58 -5.83 9.69
N PRO A 274 -0.86 -5.44 10.95
CA PRO A 274 -1.90 -6.00 11.81
C PRO A 274 -3.31 -5.58 11.37
N GLY A 275 -4.28 -6.48 11.52
CA GLY A 275 -5.67 -6.18 11.17
C GLY A 275 -6.31 -5.09 12.04
N ASP A 276 -5.83 -4.92 13.28
CA ASP A 276 -6.33 -3.93 14.26
C ASP A 276 -5.54 -2.61 14.22
N PHE A 277 -4.87 -2.30 13.10
CA PHE A 277 -4.02 -1.12 12.96
C PHE A 277 -4.75 0.22 13.23
N THR A 278 -6.07 0.25 13.03
CA THR A 278 -6.93 1.41 13.31
C THR A 278 -6.94 1.78 14.79
N GLN A 279 -6.79 0.79 15.68
CA GLN A 279 -6.72 0.95 17.13
C GLN A 279 -5.30 1.28 17.62
N LYS A 280 -4.29 1.20 16.74
CA LYS A 280 -2.90 1.52 17.07
C LYS A 280 -2.64 3.02 17.03
N ARG A 281 -1.44 3.40 17.47
CA ARG A 281 -0.93 4.76 17.34
C ARG A 281 -0.51 5.03 15.89
N TRP A 282 -0.81 6.23 15.42
CA TRP A 282 -0.42 6.70 14.09
C TRP A 282 0.59 7.84 14.24
N THR A 283 1.40 8.07 13.21
CA THR A 283 2.40 9.13 13.22
C THR A 283 1.76 10.46 12.82
N GLU A 284 1.86 11.47 13.66
CA GLU A 284 1.46 12.83 13.29
C GLU A 284 2.35 13.34 12.15
N PHE A 285 1.74 13.82 11.07
CA PHE A 285 2.38 14.46 9.93
C PHE A 285 1.86 15.90 9.82
N SER A 286 2.75 16.84 9.53
CA SER A 286 2.39 18.23 9.31
C SER A 286 3.12 18.81 8.10
N PHE A 287 2.53 19.80 7.45
CA PHE A 287 3.14 20.54 6.35
C PHE A 287 2.58 21.96 6.31
N ALA A 288 3.44 22.95 6.04
CA ALA A 288 3.03 24.34 5.92
C ALA A 288 3.71 25.02 4.73
N GLU A 289 3.16 26.14 4.25
CA GLU A 289 3.67 26.88 3.08
C GLU A 289 5.16 27.26 3.21
N ASN A 290 5.63 27.59 4.41
CA ASN A 290 7.05 27.91 4.63
C ASN A 290 7.99 26.73 4.31
N ASN A 291 7.49 25.50 4.32
CA ASN A 291 8.23 24.32 3.91
C ASN A 291 8.47 24.24 2.39
N VAL A 292 7.76 25.03 1.58
CA VAL A 292 7.90 25.01 0.11
C VAL A 292 9.30 25.40 -0.34
N SER A 293 9.96 26.33 0.34
CA SER A 293 11.34 26.69 0.00
C SER A 293 12.32 25.53 0.23
N SER A 294 12.06 24.71 1.25
CA SER A 294 12.89 23.57 1.65
C SER A 294 12.64 22.32 0.79
N TYR A 295 11.39 22.05 0.41
CA TYR A 295 11.02 20.85 -0.36
C TYR A 295 10.60 21.13 -1.81
N GLY A 296 10.51 22.39 -2.25
CA GLY A 296 10.17 22.73 -3.64
C GLY A 296 11.25 22.34 -4.65
N LYS A 297 12.48 22.11 -4.16
CA LYS A 297 13.58 21.49 -4.92
C LYS A 297 13.65 19.97 -4.80
N SER A 298 12.78 19.36 -3.99
CA SER A 298 12.73 17.90 -3.89
C SER A 298 12.31 17.36 -5.27
N LYS A 299 13.19 16.54 -5.83
CA LYS A 299 13.00 15.95 -7.14
C LYS A 299 12.05 14.76 -6.99
N VAL A 300 10.75 15.04 -6.91
CA VAL A 300 9.71 14.04 -7.18
C VAL A 300 9.32 14.21 -8.64
N ASN A 301 10.16 13.70 -9.55
CA ASN A 301 10.04 13.97 -10.98
C ASN A 301 8.87 13.21 -11.66
N GLY A 302 8.14 12.35 -10.95
CA GLY A 302 6.93 11.66 -11.47
C GLY A 302 5.78 12.62 -11.81
N TRP A 303 5.92 13.90 -11.45
CA TRP A 303 4.92 14.96 -11.63
C TRP A 303 5.27 15.94 -12.76
N SER A 304 6.54 16.26 -13.00
CA SER A 304 6.94 17.43 -13.79
C SER A 304 7.03 17.23 -15.30
N GLY A 305 6.64 16.07 -15.84
CA GLY A 305 6.77 15.76 -17.27
C GLY A 305 5.66 14.88 -17.83
N GLY A 306 4.60 15.51 -18.35
CA GLY A 306 3.81 14.99 -19.48
C GLY A 306 2.90 13.76 -19.31
N ALA A 307 2.95 12.98 -18.22
CA ALA A 307 2.20 11.72 -18.10
C ALA A 307 1.05 11.78 -17.07
N SER A 308 -0.14 12.16 -17.54
CA SER A 308 -1.46 11.65 -17.12
C SER A 308 -2.06 11.94 -15.73
N VAL A 309 -1.40 12.64 -14.79
CA VAL A 309 -2.01 12.87 -13.46
C VAL A 309 -1.89 14.32 -13.02
N SER A 310 -3.03 14.99 -12.89
CA SER A 310 -3.12 16.31 -12.30
C SER A 310 -3.53 16.19 -10.84
N PHE A 311 -2.58 16.39 -9.93
CA PHE A 311 -2.76 16.35 -8.47
C PHE A 311 -2.99 17.76 -7.87
N GLY A 312 -3.40 18.74 -8.68
CA GLY A 312 -3.78 20.07 -8.19
C GLY A 312 -5.00 20.06 -7.24
N LEU A 313 -5.39 21.23 -6.75
CA LEU A 313 -6.64 21.40 -6.00
C LEU A 313 -7.83 21.41 -6.99
N PHE A 314 -8.82 20.54 -6.77
CA PHE A 314 -10.02 20.47 -7.62
C PHE A 314 -11.29 20.57 -6.77
N GLY A 315 -12.23 21.39 -7.24
CA GLY A 315 -13.62 21.37 -6.80
C GLY A 315 -14.49 20.72 -7.89
N ALA A 316 -15.21 19.67 -7.53
CA ALA A 316 -16.23 19.05 -8.34
C ALA A 316 -17.61 19.62 -7.96
N GLY A 317 -18.28 20.25 -8.93
CA GLY A 317 -19.68 20.68 -8.77
C GLY A 317 -20.65 19.49 -8.65
N ALA A 318 -21.84 19.75 -8.10
CA ALA A 318 -22.88 18.75 -7.83
C ALA A 318 -23.15 17.79 -9.01
N SER A 319 -23.22 16.50 -8.70
CA SER A 319 -23.44 15.41 -9.65
C SER A 319 -24.90 15.36 -10.12
N THR A 320 -25.19 15.96 -11.27
CA THR A 320 -26.34 15.56 -12.08
C THR A 320 -25.85 14.70 -13.24
N SER A 321 -26.31 13.44 -13.26
CA SER A 321 -26.13 12.45 -14.35
C SER A 321 -24.69 12.16 -14.81
N GLY A 322 -23.87 11.59 -13.92
CA GLY A 322 -22.74 10.73 -14.34
C GLY A 322 -21.54 11.39 -15.03
N GLN A 323 -21.46 12.73 -15.09
CA GLN A 323 -20.25 13.43 -15.51
C GLN A 323 -19.81 14.47 -14.49
N THR A 324 -18.73 14.16 -13.77
CA THR A 324 -18.05 15.12 -12.89
C THR A 324 -17.29 16.12 -13.76
N LYS A 325 -17.76 17.37 -13.84
CA LYS A 325 -16.96 18.47 -14.40
C LYS A 325 -15.91 18.89 -13.38
N GLU A 326 -14.70 18.36 -13.52
CA GLU A 326 -13.54 18.86 -12.78
C GLU A 326 -13.18 20.25 -13.30
N THR A 327 -13.32 21.28 -12.46
CA THR A 327 -12.85 22.63 -12.81
C THR A 327 -11.52 22.88 -12.10
N LYS A 328 -10.45 23.09 -12.86
CA LYS A 328 -9.18 23.58 -12.33
C LYS A 328 -9.38 25.03 -11.89
N HIS A 329 -9.38 25.27 -10.59
CA HIS A 329 -9.35 26.63 -10.04
C HIS A 329 -7.95 26.90 -9.49
N GLN A 330 -7.36 28.01 -9.91
CA GLN A 330 -6.18 28.55 -9.25
C GLN A 330 -6.65 29.17 -7.94
N ILE A 331 -6.61 28.38 -6.88
CA ILE A 331 -7.04 28.74 -5.53
C ILE A 331 -5.89 29.43 -4.81
N ASP A 332 -6.20 30.45 -4.04
CA ASP A 332 -5.23 31.12 -3.16
C ASP A 332 -4.93 30.24 -1.95
N VAL A 333 -3.81 29.52 -2.03
CA VAL A 333 -3.28 28.65 -0.98
C VAL A 333 -2.28 29.37 -0.07
N SER A 334 -2.32 30.70 -0.01
CA SER A 334 -1.52 31.46 0.95
C SER A 334 -1.81 31.02 2.38
N ASN A 335 -0.75 31.02 3.20
CA ASN A 335 -0.71 30.54 4.58
C ASN A 335 -1.10 29.06 4.76
N PHE A 336 -0.94 28.24 3.71
CA PHE A 336 -1.31 26.82 3.75
C PHE A 336 -0.72 26.10 4.97
N LYS A 337 -1.57 25.34 5.66
CA LYS A 337 -1.19 24.40 6.72
C LYS A 337 -2.01 23.12 6.56
N MET A 338 -1.35 22.01 6.81
CA MET A 338 -1.97 20.70 6.84
C MET A 338 -1.42 19.88 8.01
N LYS A 339 -2.29 19.15 8.69
CA LYS A 339 -1.94 18.13 9.68
C LYS A 339 -2.79 16.89 9.47
N CYS A 340 -2.21 15.72 9.70
CA CYS A 340 -2.95 14.47 9.75
C CYS A 340 -2.20 13.43 10.58
N GLU A 341 -2.87 12.33 10.89
CA GLU A 341 -2.23 11.12 11.36
C GLU A 341 -1.99 10.18 10.18
N LEU A 342 -0.80 9.58 10.10
CA LEU A 342 -0.32 8.74 9.01
C LEU A 342 0.12 7.37 9.52
N ILE A 343 -0.24 6.31 8.80
CA ILE A 343 0.28 4.95 9.02
C ILE A 343 0.50 4.24 7.68
N GLU A 344 1.54 3.41 7.63
CA GLU A 344 1.76 2.46 6.55
C GLU A 344 1.48 1.04 7.08
N VAL A 345 0.65 0.29 6.36
CA VAL A 345 0.22 -1.05 6.78
C VAL A 345 0.53 -2.07 5.68
N PRO A 346 1.31 -3.12 6.00
CA PRO A 346 1.61 -4.22 5.08
C PRO A 346 0.36 -4.94 4.57
N ILE A 347 0.37 -5.30 3.28
CA ILE A 347 -0.66 -6.13 2.65
C ILE A 347 -0.26 -7.61 2.80
N SER A 348 -1.16 -8.41 3.35
CA SER A 348 -1.04 -9.87 3.42
C SER A 348 -1.68 -10.52 2.20
N ARG A 349 -0.92 -11.39 1.53
CA ARG A 349 -1.37 -12.23 0.41
C ARG A 349 -0.83 -13.65 0.59
N PRO A 350 -1.53 -14.51 1.34
CA PRO A 350 -1.08 -15.88 1.59
C PRO A 350 -0.88 -16.71 0.30
N TRP A 351 -1.53 -16.29 -0.79
CA TRP A 351 -1.47 -16.93 -2.10
C TRP A 351 -0.32 -16.47 -3.00
N LEU A 352 0.29 -15.31 -2.72
CA LEU A 352 1.36 -14.77 -3.56
C LEU A 352 2.72 -15.24 -3.03
N SER A 353 3.55 -15.78 -3.91
CA SER A 353 4.94 -16.10 -3.58
C SER A 353 5.92 -15.19 -4.33
N PRO A 354 6.34 -14.05 -3.76
CA PRO A 354 7.33 -13.18 -4.38
C PRO A 354 8.65 -13.87 -4.70
N SER A 355 9.08 -14.82 -3.87
CA SER A 355 10.30 -15.61 -4.11
C SER A 355 10.22 -16.47 -5.36
N PHE A 356 9.02 -16.95 -5.73
CA PHE A 356 8.83 -17.67 -6.98
C PHE A 356 9.04 -16.73 -8.16
N LEU A 357 8.36 -15.58 -8.17
CA LEU A 357 8.49 -14.58 -9.25
C LEU A 357 9.94 -14.11 -9.45
N LYS A 358 10.69 -13.95 -8.37
CA LYS A 358 12.10 -13.51 -8.37
C LYS A 358 13.10 -14.64 -8.64
N SER A 359 12.68 -15.90 -8.58
CA SER A 359 13.58 -17.04 -8.74
C SER A 359 14.09 -17.18 -10.17
N LYS A 360 15.29 -17.75 -10.28
CA LYS A 360 15.89 -18.19 -11.55
C LYS A 360 15.47 -19.59 -11.99
N GLY A 361 14.66 -20.27 -11.19
CA GLY A 361 14.21 -21.65 -11.43
C GLY A 361 12.92 -21.76 -12.23
N TRP A 362 12.48 -20.70 -12.93
CA TRP A 362 11.30 -20.76 -13.79
C TRP A 362 11.48 -19.92 -15.06
N ARG A 363 10.70 -20.23 -16.10
CA ARG A 363 10.60 -19.46 -17.35
C ARG A 363 9.25 -19.64 -18.02
N PHE A 364 8.89 -18.77 -18.96
CA PHE A 364 7.82 -19.09 -19.91
C PHE A 364 8.35 -19.95 -21.07
N ARG A 365 7.50 -20.84 -21.58
CA ARG A 365 7.84 -21.72 -22.73
C ARG A 365 8.18 -20.94 -24.00
N ASN A 366 7.54 -19.79 -24.20
CA ASN A 366 7.71 -18.92 -25.38
C ASN A 366 8.81 -17.86 -25.20
N ASN A 367 9.59 -17.90 -24.11
CA ASN A 367 10.58 -16.87 -23.75
C ASN A 367 9.99 -15.46 -23.51
N ASP A 368 8.70 -15.35 -23.20
CA ASP A 368 8.11 -14.10 -22.70
C ASP A 368 8.72 -13.67 -21.36
N PHE A 369 8.42 -12.45 -20.93
CA PHE A 369 8.79 -11.93 -19.62
C PHE A 369 7.63 -11.20 -18.93
N LEU A 370 7.65 -11.22 -17.60
CA LEU A 370 6.79 -10.42 -16.73
C LEU A 370 7.37 -9.02 -16.49
N SER A 371 8.66 -8.97 -16.20
CA SER A 371 9.41 -7.74 -15.94
C SER A 371 10.77 -7.83 -16.61
N ASP A 372 11.18 -6.73 -17.25
CA ASP A 372 12.53 -6.61 -17.81
C ASP A 372 13.58 -6.19 -16.78
N GLY A 373 13.16 -5.83 -15.56
CA GLY A 373 14.01 -5.33 -14.48
C GLY A 373 14.71 -4.00 -14.80
N LYS A 374 14.29 -3.30 -15.86
CA LYS A 374 14.89 -2.02 -16.26
C LYS A 374 14.32 -0.88 -15.44
N ARG A 375 15.02 0.24 -15.53
CA ARG A 375 14.71 1.50 -14.86
C ARG A 375 14.81 2.62 -15.90
N PRO A 376 13.69 3.06 -16.51
CA PRO A 376 12.32 2.64 -16.23
C PRO A 376 11.99 1.27 -16.86
N PRO A 377 11.00 0.54 -16.32
CA PRO A 377 10.54 -0.69 -16.95
C PRO A 377 9.96 -0.41 -18.33
N SER A 378 10.12 -1.34 -19.28
CA SER A 378 9.46 -1.23 -20.58
C SER A 378 7.94 -1.39 -20.47
N LYS A 379 7.22 -0.75 -21.40
CA LYS A 379 5.75 -0.86 -21.54
C LYS A 379 5.27 -2.29 -21.80
N ASP A 380 6.16 -3.16 -22.26
CA ASP A 380 5.85 -4.57 -22.54
C ASP A 380 5.92 -5.44 -21.27
N SER A 381 6.35 -4.88 -20.12
CA SER A 381 6.34 -5.60 -18.84
C SER A 381 4.90 -5.81 -18.36
N LYS A 382 4.45 -7.07 -18.29
CA LYS A 382 3.12 -7.45 -17.78
C LYS A 382 2.96 -7.22 -16.27
N LEU A 383 4.03 -7.43 -15.50
CA LEU A 383 4.07 -7.22 -14.06
C LEU A 383 5.41 -6.57 -13.65
N PRO A 384 5.56 -5.27 -13.89
CA PRO A 384 6.78 -4.54 -13.55
C PRO A 384 6.92 -4.27 -12.04
N ALA A 385 5.82 -4.26 -11.31
CA ALA A 385 5.76 -4.01 -9.87
C ALA A 385 4.47 -4.60 -9.28
N TYR A 386 4.41 -4.66 -7.95
CA TYR A 386 3.19 -4.96 -7.20
C TYR A 386 3.17 -4.17 -5.89
N THR A 387 1.98 -3.92 -5.33
CA THR A 387 1.83 -3.21 -4.05
C THR A 387 2.24 -4.08 -2.87
N THR A 388 2.92 -3.50 -1.88
CA THR A 388 3.37 -4.17 -0.66
C THR A 388 2.70 -3.64 0.59
N SER A 389 2.33 -2.36 0.60
CA SER A 389 1.67 -1.70 1.73
C SER A 389 0.64 -0.68 1.28
N VAL A 390 -0.34 -0.40 2.14
CA VAL A 390 -1.30 0.70 1.99
C VAL A 390 -0.92 1.84 2.93
N ILE A 391 -1.06 3.08 2.45
CA ILE A 391 -0.82 4.30 3.23
C ILE A 391 -2.15 4.93 3.58
N PHE A 392 -2.47 4.94 4.87
CA PHE A 392 -3.69 5.54 5.39
C PHE A 392 -3.40 6.87 6.07
N VAL A 393 -4.37 7.79 5.99
CA VAL A 393 -4.44 8.97 6.86
C VAL A 393 -5.81 9.09 7.52
N ARG A 394 -5.84 9.71 8.69
CA ARG A 394 -7.05 10.13 9.40
C ARG A 394 -6.83 11.46 10.10
N ASN A 395 -7.90 12.04 10.63
CA ASN A 395 -7.85 13.31 11.37
C ASN A 395 -7.14 14.42 10.58
N LEU A 396 -7.52 14.57 9.31
CA LEU A 396 -6.92 15.55 8.42
C LEU A 396 -7.49 16.95 8.71
N GLU A 397 -6.59 17.89 9.00
CA GLU A 397 -6.87 19.30 9.23
C GLU A 397 -6.16 20.10 8.12
N VAL A 398 -6.88 20.97 7.42
CA VAL A 398 -6.35 21.83 6.36
C VAL A 398 -6.80 23.27 6.56
N ASP A 399 -5.87 24.21 6.46
CA ASP A 399 -6.10 25.65 6.56
C ASP A 399 -5.35 26.40 5.43
N PHE A 400 -5.98 27.42 4.85
CA PHE A 400 -5.46 28.33 3.81
C PHE A 400 -6.44 29.50 3.61
N ASP A 401 -5.94 30.64 3.13
CA ASP A 401 -6.70 31.90 3.12
C ASP A 401 -8.06 31.85 2.38
N GLU A 402 -8.19 31.13 1.26
CA GLU A 402 -9.46 31.05 0.51
C GLU A 402 -10.56 30.22 1.22
N LEU A 403 -10.23 29.39 2.23
CA LEU A 403 -11.24 28.73 3.09
C LEU A 403 -12.09 29.76 3.83
N HIS A 404 -11.47 30.83 4.28
CA HIS A 404 -12.06 31.88 5.10
C HIS A 404 -12.93 32.85 4.30
N GLN A 405 -12.85 32.78 2.97
CA GLN A 405 -13.64 33.62 2.08
C GLN A 405 -15.04 33.02 1.90
N ALA A 406 -16.04 33.59 2.56
CA ALA A 406 -17.44 33.13 2.48
C ALA A 406 -18.00 33.07 1.04
N GLY A 407 -17.40 33.84 0.11
CA GLY A 407 -17.76 33.88 -1.30
C GLY A 407 -17.07 32.83 -2.18
N SER A 408 -16.05 32.11 -1.69
CA SER A 408 -15.23 31.22 -2.52
C SER A 408 -16.05 30.04 -3.04
N THR A 409 -15.76 29.63 -4.28
CA THR A 409 -16.37 28.46 -4.91
C THR A 409 -16.08 27.20 -4.08
N TYR A 410 -14.91 27.16 -3.45
CA TYR A 410 -14.47 26.10 -2.56
C TYR A 410 -15.40 25.92 -1.35
N THR A 411 -15.58 26.98 -0.55
CA THR A 411 -16.42 26.92 0.66
C THR A 411 -17.87 26.64 0.32
N LYS A 412 -18.36 27.14 -0.82
CA LYS A 412 -19.69 26.79 -1.35
C LYS A 412 -19.81 25.32 -1.73
N THR A 413 -18.79 24.76 -2.37
CA THR A 413 -18.78 23.36 -2.83
C THR A 413 -18.80 22.40 -1.63
N ILE A 414 -17.96 22.64 -0.62
CA ILE A 414 -17.97 21.85 0.62
C ILE A 414 -19.33 21.94 1.32
N LYS A 415 -19.86 23.15 1.50
CA LYS A 415 -21.18 23.35 2.15
C LYS A 415 -22.32 22.68 1.38
N ALA A 416 -22.20 22.56 0.06
CA ALA A 416 -23.15 21.87 -0.79
C ALA A 416 -22.95 20.34 -0.84
N GLY A 417 -21.96 19.80 -0.12
CA GLY A 417 -21.62 18.37 -0.17
C GLY A 417 -20.89 17.93 -1.44
N GLY A 418 -20.37 18.88 -2.23
CA GLY A 418 -19.59 18.62 -3.43
C GLY A 418 -18.19 18.10 -3.13
N GLY A 419 -17.62 17.38 -4.10
CA GLY A 419 -16.30 16.76 -3.97
C GLY A 419 -15.18 17.79 -4.00
N VAL A 420 -14.30 17.76 -3.01
CA VAL A 420 -13.13 18.65 -2.96
C VAL A 420 -11.90 17.83 -2.62
N ARG A 421 -10.78 18.09 -3.32
CA ARG A 421 -9.52 17.36 -3.13
C ARG A 421 -8.30 18.23 -3.29
N PHE A 422 -7.24 17.91 -2.54
CA PHE A 422 -5.91 18.49 -2.65
C PHE A 422 -4.89 17.36 -2.80
N GLY A 423 -4.40 17.11 -4.02
CA GLY A 423 -3.48 16.00 -4.27
C GLY A 423 -4.10 14.65 -3.87
N PRO A 424 -3.39 13.83 -3.07
CA PRO A 424 -3.93 12.55 -2.61
C PRO A 424 -4.93 12.67 -1.47
N PHE A 425 -5.27 13.88 -1.03
CA PHE A 425 -6.18 14.11 0.08
C PHE A 425 -7.58 14.47 -0.43
N ARG A 426 -8.58 13.71 -0.01
CA ARG A 426 -9.98 14.09 -0.13
C ARG A 426 -10.36 15.00 1.04
N LEU A 427 -10.94 16.15 0.70
CA LEU A 427 -11.32 17.23 1.61
C LEU A 427 -12.84 17.37 1.79
N GLY A 428 -13.64 16.82 0.87
CA GLY A 428 -15.10 16.79 0.95
C GLY A 428 -15.75 15.95 -0.15
N GLY A 429 -17.07 15.76 -0.05
CA GLY A 429 -17.90 14.99 -1.00
C GLY A 429 -18.62 13.80 -0.37
N SER A 430 -19.48 13.12 -1.13
CA SER A 430 -20.02 11.80 -0.78
C SER A 430 -19.25 10.68 -1.48
N TYR A 431 -19.42 9.45 -0.99
CA TYR A 431 -19.01 8.25 -1.70
C TYR A 431 -20.06 7.16 -1.54
N THR A 432 -20.15 6.26 -2.51
CA THR A 432 -21.16 5.20 -2.53
C THR A 432 -20.45 3.85 -2.38
N ARG A 433 -20.96 2.99 -1.48
CA ARG A 433 -20.58 1.57 -1.37
C ARG A 433 -21.63 0.68 -2.01
N ARG A 434 -21.30 -0.60 -2.19
CA ARG A 434 -22.26 -1.65 -2.60
C ARG A 434 -23.43 -1.77 -1.61
N VAL A 435 -23.18 -1.57 -0.31
CA VAL A 435 -24.19 -1.60 0.76
C VAL A 435 -24.56 -0.17 1.23
N GLY A 436 -24.93 0.69 0.29
CA GLY A 436 -25.53 2.00 0.57
C GLY A 436 -24.63 3.23 0.37
N GLU A 437 -25.24 4.41 0.45
CA GLU A 437 -24.57 5.71 0.32
C GLU A 437 -24.13 6.22 1.71
N ARG A 438 -22.82 6.45 1.90
CA ARG A 438 -22.29 7.10 3.11
C ARG A 438 -21.73 8.48 2.77
N LYS A 439 -21.96 9.46 3.64
CA LYS A 439 -21.38 10.80 3.48
C LYS A 439 -20.00 10.81 4.11
N PHE A 440 -18.98 11.22 3.36
CA PHE A 440 -17.66 11.47 3.94
C PHE A 440 -17.77 12.69 4.86
N GLU A 441 -17.68 12.49 6.18
CA GLU A 441 -17.83 13.57 7.15
C GLU A 441 -16.67 14.57 7.04
N SER A 442 -16.91 15.64 6.29
CA SER A 442 -16.09 16.84 6.25
C SER A 442 -16.84 17.94 7.02
N LYS A 443 -16.20 18.47 8.07
CA LYS A 443 -16.75 19.54 8.90
C LYS A 443 -15.91 20.79 8.67
N PRO A 444 -16.35 21.73 7.82
CA PRO A 444 -15.73 23.04 7.76
C PRO A 444 -16.01 23.76 9.09
N THR A 445 -14.96 24.16 9.79
CA THR A 445 -15.06 25.04 10.95
C THR A 445 -14.79 26.49 10.55
N VAL A 446 -14.83 27.42 11.51
CA VAL A 446 -14.51 28.84 11.26
C VAL A 446 -13.01 29.04 10.96
N GLU A 447 -12.14 28.13 11.39
CA GLU A 447 -10.68 28.28 11.33
C GLU A 447 -9.99 27.27 10.41
N GLU A 448 -10.60 26.10 10.18
CA GLU A 448 -9.98 25.03 9.40
C GLU A 448 -11.03 24.06 8.84
N LEU A 449 -10.63 23.31 7.81
CA LEU A 449 -11.40 22.18 7.32
C LEU A 449 -10.92 20.90 8.00
N ARG A 450 -11.82 20.27 8.77
CA ARG A 450 -11.57 18.97 9.40
C ARG A 450 -12.23 17.84 8.60
N VAL A 451 -11.45 16.82 8.32
CA VAL A 451 -11.88 15.53 7.77
C VAL A 451 -11.53 14.45 8.77
N SER A 452 -12.53 13.99 9.52
CA SER A 452 -12.32 13.01 10.59
C SER A 452 -12.20 11.59 10.05
N GLY A 453 -12.79 11.30 8.88
CA GLY A 453 -12.77 9.98 8.26
C GLY A 453 -11.36 9.53 7.83
N MET A 454 -11.15 8.22 7.88
CA MET A 454 -9.95 7.57 7.35
C MET A 454 -10.01 7.48 5.82
N GLN A 455 -8.85 7.59 5.18
CA GLN A 455 -8.72 7.46 3.72
C GLN A 455 -7.37 6.86 3.34
N ILE A 456 -7.36 6.11 2.24
CA ILE A 456 -6.15 5.65 1.57
C ILE A 456 -5.64 6.79 0.69
N ILE A 457 -4.38 7.19 0.91
CA ILE A 457 -3.74 8.27 0.13
C ILE A 457 -2.74 7.72 -0.89
N GLY A 458 -2.30 6.46 -0.74
CA GLY A 458 -1.43 5.81 -1.69
C GLY A 458 -0.99 4.42 -1.26
N PHE A 459 -0.10 3.84 -2.05
CA PHE A 459 0.42 2.49 -1.87
C PHE A 459 1.95 2.50 -2.00
N ARG A 460 2.64 1.72 -1.16
CA ARG A 460 4.03 1.34 -1.42
C ARG A 460 4.03 0.19 -2.42
N CYS A 461 4.90 0.27 -3.41
CA CYS A 461 5.04 -0.71 -4.47
C CYS A 461 6.49 -1.17 -4.55
N ALA A 462 6.71 -2.47 -4.71
CA ALA A 462 8.02 -3.04 -4.96
C ALA A 462 8.18 -3.35 -6.46
N LEU A 463 9.27 -2.87 -7.07
CA LEU A 463 9.62 -3.26 -8.43
C LEU A 463 10.00 -4.73 -8.48
N LEU A 464 9.54 -5.40 -9.52
CA LEU A 464 9.97 -6.75 -9.83
C LEU A 464 11.29 -6.66 -10.60
N PRO A 465 12.36 -7.36 -10.18
CA PRO A 465 13.56 -7.49 -11.00
C PRO A 465 13.21 -8.21 -12.30
N LYS A 466 14.21 -8.43 -13.17
CA LYS A 466 14.00 -9.23 -14.38
C LYS A 466 13.34 -10.57 -14.01
N ALA A 467 12.19 -10.85 -14.58
CA ALA A 467 11.35 -11.99 -14.25
C ALA A 467 10.62 -12.47 -15.51
N PRO A 468 10.76 -13.74 -15.92
CA PRO A 468 11.70 -14.70 -15.37
C PRO A 468 13.15 -14.29 -15.67
N ASN A 469 14.08 -14.74 -14.84
CA ASN A 469 15.52 -14.61 -15.08
C ASN A 469 16.18 -15.98 -14.99
N PRO A 470 15.86 -16.89 -15.93
CA PRO A 470 16.22 -18.30 -15.82
C PRO A 470 17.73 -18.47 -15.75
N ASP A 471 18.21 -19.34 -14.87
CA ASP A 471 19.63 -19.67 -14.81
C ASP A 471 20.01 -20.48 -16.07
N PRO A 472 20.97 -19.99 -16.89
CA PRO A 472 21.38 -20.71 -18.10
C PRO A 472 22.02 -22.08 -17.80
N SER A 473 22.41 -22.38 -16.56
CA SER A 473 22.95 -23.69 -16.20
C SER A 473 21.89 -24.77 -15.97
N ILE A 474 20.60 -24.43 -15.95
CA ILE A 474 19.51 -25.40 -15.74
C ILE A 474 19.34 -26.25 -17.01
N PRO A 475 19.58 -27.57 -16.95
CA PRO A 475 19.59 -28.46 -18.10
C PRO A 475 18.17 -28.80 -18.55
N ASP A 476 17.25 -28.93 -17.59
CA ASP A 476 15.91 -29.48 -17.81
C ASP A 476 14.82 -28.59 -17.22
N TRP A 477 13.77 -28.38 -18.01
CA TRP A 477 12.62 -27.55 -17.70
C TRP A 477 11.35 -28.36 -17.91
N THR A 478 10.49 -28.43 -16.90
CA THR A 478 9.23 -29.18 -16.95
C THR A 478 8.02 -28.27 -16.87
#